data_AF-A0A7L4RLP1-F1
#
_entry.id   AF-A0A7L4RLP1-F1
#
_cell.length_a   1.000
_cell.length_b   1.000
_cell.length_c   1.000
_cell.angle_alpha   90.00
_cell.angle_beta   90.00
_cell.angle_gamma   90.00
#
_symmetry.space_group_name_H-M   'P 1'
#
loop_
_entity.id
_entity.type
_entity.pdbx_description
1 polymer ?
#
loop_
_entity_poly.entity_id
_entity_poly.type
_entity_poly.pdbx_seq_one_letter_code
_entity_poly.pdbx_strand_id
1 'polypeptide(L)'
;MRPRIEIAILFSSFLLLLAIPICSEGYTTTQTYMAVTEPRVEVRDLTLNSYSVYPGSSIDFSVSLRNFGTASTTATSEVKIYDASDTVVGTISYDAVVLYPGQMATIQKTWSTGSLPIGTYRAVAQASYESNLSNTVEKNFSIINPTTPPGQPTKEVLPIIIPPTITPVKGKVVFLKTTVLKELLAGEGGVESISLKNVGESILNITLSLGGIPQEWAVLPSDKTLILPNETRIMNLGLSLPQDVPAGDYLVKLDANGGANSTDFLALRVKSYPEDYDEPIALKTIRIDENERKTIVSIDLKNPSKDVMDVVQLQERIPSSLNNEQIEFLDKQGKILTVNGAKMIVWEFTNIHPQETFHISYNINNFLTDYSTYMSWHISQILVTSKQSTADLVRVLELTSSSIGKNGTGEVSASVLYVGNEPEEVTILLEVPQGFNAEPTTITRILIPKAVTSVNFKLTASKIEHDTYMVRLFVLGKDFSTYMATPVLVSREITPSSFSLLSVLSLEQVVAISSFMAAAVVVTTLSYRRIRIGSKAEYSPERLDYMRNIKKMVVAKRNK
;
A
#
# COMPACT_ATOMS: atom_id res chain seq x y z
N MET A 1 -56.01 -8.20 51.04
CA MET A 1 -54.95 -7.33 51.59
C MET A 1 -53.93 -7.02 50.49
N ARG A 2 -53.96 -5.77 50.00
CA ARG A 2 -52.88 -5.07 49.25
C ARG A 2 -51.75 -4.67 50.25
N PRO A 3 -50.57 -4.13 49.85
CA PRO A 3 -50.08 -3.84 48.50
C PRO A 3 -48.63 -4.34 48.19
N ARG A 4 -48.32 -4.42 46.89
CA ARG A 4 -46.99 -4.33 46.29
C ARG A 4 -47.00 -3.12 45.34
N ILE A 5 -46.76 -1.90 45.83
CA ILE A 5 -46.56 -0.70 45.00
C ILE A 5 -45.72 0.33 45.81
N GLU A 6 -44.42 0.11 45.99
CA GLU A 6 -43.52 1.20 46.47
C GLU A 6 -42.09 1.18 45.89
N ILE A 7 -41.65 0.13 45.20
CA ILE A 7 -40.22 0.03 44.77
C ILE A 7 -39.93 0.68 43.40
N ALA A 8 -40.95 1.06 42.62
CA ALA A 8 -40.75 1.67 41.29
C ALA A 8 -40.53 3.19 41.30
N ILE A 9 -40.78 3.89 42.42
CA ILE A 9 -40.70 5.37 42.48
C ILE A 9 -39.34 5.85 43.03
N LEU A 10 -38.59 5.01 43.74
CA LEU A 10 -37.29 5.38 44.34
C LEU A 10 -36.10 5.32 43.37
N PHE A 11 -36.23 4.67 42.20
CA PHE A 11 -35.16 4.59 41.20
C PHE A 11 -35.22 5.72 40.15
N SER A 12 -36.34 6.44 40.05
CA SER A 12 -36.50 7.58 39.13
C SER A 12 -35.94 8.89 39.69
N SER A 13 -35.80 9.01 41.01
CA SER A 13 -35.39 10.28 41.66
C SER A 13 -33.89 10.38 41.94
N PHE A 14 -33.12 9.30 41.76
CA PHE A 14 -31.67 9.30 42.00
C PHE A 14 -30.83 9.54 40.73
N LEU A 15 -31.46 9.55 39.55
CA LEU A 15 -30.77 9.74 38.27
C LEU A 15 -30.89 11.17 37.69
N LEU A 16 -31.45 12.10 38.46
CA LEU A 16 -31.64 13.50 38.06
C LEU A 16 -30.69 14.51 38.78
N LEU A 17 -29.67 14.02 39.50
CA LEU A 17 -28.78 14.86 40.33
C LEU A 17 -27.29 14.79 39.95
N LEU A 18 -26.95 14.22 38.78
CA LEU A 18 -25.56 14.12 38.28
C LEU A 18 -25.28 14.95 37.01
N ALA A 19 -26.10 15.95 36.71
CA ALA A 19 -25.88 16.88 35.59
C ALA A 19 -25.90 18.35 36.05
N ILE A 20 -24.97 18.72 36.94
CA ILE A 20 -24.61 20.13 37.16
C ILE A 20 -23.23 20.34 36.54
N PRO A 21 -23.11 21.09 35.42
CA PRO A 21 -21.81 21.53 34.95
C PRO A 21 -21.28 22.57 35.94
N ILE A 22 -20.20 22.22 36.65
CA ILE A 22 -19.42 23.19 37.41
C ILE A 22 -18.64 24.00 36.38
N CYS A 23 -19.18 25.15 35.97
CA CYS A 23 -18.43 26.18 35.27
C CYS A 23 -17.40 26.75 36.24
N SER A 24 -16.13 26.35 36.11
CA SER A 24 -15.02 27.11 36.67
C SER A 24 -14.64 28.22 35.70
N GLU A 25 -14.82 29.47 36.12
CA GLU A 25 -14.24 30.63 35.44
C GLU A 25 -12.72 30.64 35.66
N GLY A 26 -12.02 29.83 34.87
CA GLY A 26 -10.58 29.92 34.72
C GLY A 26 -10.25 31.04 33.74
N TYR A 27 -9.75 32.17 34.24
CA TYR A 27 -9.16 33.22 33.41
C TYR A 27 -7.98 32.63 32.63
N THR A 28 -8.22 32.27 31.37
CA THR A 28 -7.17 31.86 30.44
C THR A 28 -6.57 33.13 29.86
N THR A 29 -5.40 33.50 30.36
CA THR A 29 -4.55 34.52 29.73
C THR A 29 -4.23 34.01 28.33
N THR A 30 -4.96 34.52 27.33
CA THR A 30 -4.74 34.16 25.93
C THR A 30 -3.50 34.91 25.46
N GLN A 31 -2.33 34.31 25.65
CA GLN A 31 -1.13 34.78 24.96
C GLN A 31 -1.27 34.39 23.50
N THR A 32 -1.70 35.36 22.68
CA THR A 32 -1.71 35.22 21.22
C THR A 32 -0.26 35.29 20.74
N TYR A 33 0.41 34.14 20.65
CA TYR A 33 1.65 34.05 19.89
C TYR A 33 1.29 34.17 18.42
N MET A 34 1.60 35.31 17.81
CA MET A 34 1.66 35.38 16.34
C MET A 34 2.88 34.56 15.92
N ALA A 35 2.67 33.27 15.70
CA ALA A 35 3.69 32.43 15.07
C ALA A 35 3.89 32.95 13.65
N VAL A 36 5.08 33.49 13.37
CA VAL A 36 5.44 33.89 12.02
C VAL A 36 5.37 32.64 11.14
N THR A 37 4.44 32.63 10.19
CA THR A 37 4.27 31.53 9.25
C THR A 37 5.24 31.75 8.10
N GLU A 38 6.31 30.96 8.04
CA GLU A 38 7.28 31.00 6.95
C GLU A 38 7.32 29.63 6.27
N PRO A 39 7.22 29.56 4.94
CA PRO A 39 7.48 28.33 4.21
C PRO A 39 8.98 28.07 4.17
N ARG A 40 9.36 26.80 4.19
CA ARG A 40 10.76 26.38 4.07
C ARG A 40 10.81 25.11 3.25
N VAL A 41 11.36 25.21 2.04
CA VAL A 41 11.44 24.09 1.10
C VAL A 41 12.87 23.58 1.03
N GLU A 42 13.02 22.26 1.12
CA GLU A 42 14.28 21.56 0.87
C GLU A 42 14.12 20.56 -0.28
N VAL A 43 15.20 20.35 -1.04
CA VAL A 43 15.33 19.19 -1.92
C VAL A 43 15.85 18.04 -1.09
N ARG A 44 15.04 16.99 -0.95
CA ARG A 44 15.37 15.81 -0.15
C ARG A 44 16.23 14.82 -0.91
N ASP A 45 15.89 14.58 -2.18
CA ASP A 45 16.58 13.60 -3.01
C ASP A 45 16.51 13.98 -4.49
N LEU A 46 17.47 13.45 -5.24
CA LEU A 46 17.55 13.48 -6.69
C LEU A 46 17.81 12.05 -7.16
N THR A 47 16.90 11.46 -7.90
CA THR A 47 17.06 10.09 -8.45
C THR A 47 17.04 10.11 -9.97
N LEU A 48 17.76 9.17 -10.56
CA LEU A 48 17.85 8.96 -12.00
C LEU A 48 17.38 7.53 -12.31
N ASN A 49 16.67 7.34 -13.41
CA ASN A 49 16.29 6.01 -13.88
C ASN A 49 17.51 5.19 -14.38
N SER A 50 18.56 5.85 -14.85
CA SER A 50 19.84 5.22 -15.21
C SER A 50 21.04 6.13 -14.90
N TYR A 51 22.14 5.51 -14.48
CA TYR A 51 23.43 6.17 -14.22
C TYR A 51 24.43 6.01 -15.36
N SER A 52 24.08 5.24 -16.40
CA SER A 52 24.89 5.03 -17.60
C SER A 52 23.98 4.98 -18.83
N VAL A 53 24.18 5.88 -19.78
CA VAL A 53 23.34 6.01 -20.98
C VAL A 53 24.17 6.24 -22.23
N TYR A 54 23.57 6.10 -23.41
CA TYR A 54 24.24 6.39 -24.67
C TYR A 54 24.00 7.84 -25.12
N PRO A 55 24.84 8.40 -26.01
CA PRO A 55 24.53 9.62 -26.72
C PRO A 55 23.18 9.47 -27.45
N GLY A 56 22.31 10.46 -27.31
CA GLY A 56 20.96 10.50 -27.89
C GLY A 56 19.88 9.85 -27.03
N SER A 57 20.25 9.10 -25.98
CA SER A 57 19.29 8.52 -25.04
C SER A 57 18.57 9.58 -24.20
N SER A 58 17.50 9.15 -23.53
CA SER A 58 16.77 9.97 -22.54
C SER A 58 17.01 9.42 -21.13
N ILE A 59 17.15 10.32 -20.17
CA ILE A 59 17.24 10.03 -18.73
C ILE A 59 16.04 10.69 -18.05
N ASP A 60 15.40 9.97 -17.15
CA ASP A 60 14.39 10.54 -16.28
C ASP A 60 15.02 10.99 -14.97
N PHE A 61 14.84 12.28 -14.66
CA PHE A 61 15.28 12.88 -13.41
C PHE A 61 14.06 13.10 -12.51
N SER A 62 14.12 12.57 -11.29
CA SER A 62 13.08 12.72 -10.28
C SER A 62 13.63 13.47 -9.06
N VAL A 63 12.93 14.55 -8.66
CA VAL A 63 13.32 15.42 -7.55
C VAL A 63 12.26 15.32 -6.45
N SER A 64 12.69 15.00 -5.23
CA SER A 64 11.82 15.00 -4.06
C SER A 64 11.96 16.30 -3.29
N LEU A 65 10.85 17.01 -3.11
CA LEU A 65 10.74 18.27 -2.39
C LEU A 65 10.00 18.06 -1.07
N ARG A 66 10.38 18.80 -0.03
CA ARG A 66 9.65 18.83 1.23
C ARG A 66 9.48 20.27 1.72
N ASN A 67 8.26 20.64 2.09
CA ASN A 67 8.03 21.86 2.85
C ASN A 67 8.03 21.54 4.35
N PHE A 68 9.08 21.94 5.05
CA PHE A 68 9.21 21.79 6.51
C PHE A 68 8.92 23.09 7.27
N GLY A 69 8.45 24.12 6.56
CA GLY A 69 7.96 25.36 7.15
C GLY A 69 6.54 25.23 7.71
N THR A 70 6.01 26.36 8.19
CA THR A 70 4.68 26.46 8.80
C THR A 70 3.64 27.10 7.89
N ALA A 71 4.04 27.63 6.73
CA ALA A 71 3.15 28.15 5.69
C ALA A 71 3.18 27.26 4.45
N SER A 72 2.09 27.23 3.67
CA SER A 72 2.10 26.66 2.33
C SER A 72 2.87 27.56 1.37
N THR A 73 3.43 26.98 0.31
CA THR A 73 4.12 27.75 -0.74
C THR A 73 4.04 27.05 -2.08
N THR A 74 4.45 27.74 -3.14
CA THR A 74 4.63 27.16 -4.47
C THR A 74 6.12 27.08 -4.74
N ALA A 75 6.62 25.86 -5.00
CA ALA A 75 8.01 25.61 -5.30
C ALA A 75 8.18 25.23 -6.78
N THR A 76 9.27 25.67 -7.39
CA THR A 76 9.76 25.15 -8.66
C THR A 76 11.10 24.48 -8.43
N SER A 77 11.48 23.53 -9.27
CA SER A 77 12.82 22.93 -9.22
C SER A 77 13.52 23.01 -10.57
N GLU A 78 14.85 23.04 -10.50
CA GLU A 78 15.74 22.99 -11.64
C GLU A 78 16.85 21.96 -11.38
N VAL A 79 17.15 21.13 -12.38
CA VAL A 79 18.33 20.27 -12.40
C VAL A 79 19.29 20.79 -13.46
N LYS A 80 20.49 21.18 -13.03
CA LYS A 80 21.60 21.56 -13.92
C LYS A 80 22.55 20.40 -14.11
N ILE A 81 22.95 20.16 -15.36
CA ILE A 81 23.85 19.07 -15.73
C ILE A 81 25.19 19.67 -16.12
N TYR A 82 26.23 19.24 -15.45
CA TYR A 82 27.61 19.66 -15.63
C TYR A 82 28.42 18.54 -16.27
N ASP A 83 29.33 18.90 -17.17
CA ASP A 83 30.35 17.98 -17.69
C ASP A 83 31.55 17.88 -16.73
N ALA A 84 32.57 17.11 -17.13
CA ALA A 84 33.80 16.94 -16.35
C ALA A 84 34.65 18.22 -16.18
N SER A 85 34.34 19.28 -16.93
CA SER A 85 34.98 20.59 -16.81
C SER A 85 34.13 21.60 -16.01
N ASP A 86 33.12 21.12 -15.29
CA ASP A 86 32.15 21.93 -14.56
C ASP A 86 31.40 22.96 -15.43
N THR A 87 31.23 22.66 -16.72
CA THR A 87 30.44 23.49 -17.63
C THR A 87 29.00 22.97 -17.68
N VAL A 88 28.01 23.87 -17.56
CA VAL A 88 26.59 23.50 -17.68
C VAL A 88 26.28 23.14 -19.13
N VAL A 89 25.95 21.88 -19.36
CA VAL A 89 25.60 21.32 -20.68
C VAL A 89 24.10 21.08 -20.86
N GLY A 90 23.32 21.15 -19.77
CA GLY A 90 21.88 20.96 -19.81
C GLY A 90 21.19 21.54 -18.57
N THR A 91 19.93 21.94 -18.75
CA THR A 91 19.06 22.44 -17.69
C THR A 91 17.66 21.85 -17.84
N ILE A 92 17.13 21.29 -16.76
CA ILE A 92 15.80 20.70 -16.69
C ILE A 92 14.97 21.54 -15.72
N SER A 93 13.99 22.28 -16.24
CA SER A 93 13.07 23.07 -15.42
C SER A 93 11.76 22.30 -15.20
N TYR A 94 11.33 22.17 -13.95
CA TYR A 94 10.09 21.50 -13.59
C TYR A 94 8.94 22.49 -13.42
N ASP A 95 7.71 22.00 -13.57
CA ASP A 95 6.52 22.79 -13.31
C ASP A 95 6.38 23.11 -11.81
N ALA A 96 5.67 24.20 -11.51
CA ALA A 96 5.45 24.65 -10.15
C ALA A 96 4.53 23.67 -9.39
N VAL A 97 4.89 23.31 -8.16
CA VAL A 97 4.10 22.46 -7.27
C VAL A 97 3.75 23.19 -5.97
N VAL A 98 2.48 23.10 -5.57
CA VAL A 98 2.00 23.64 -4.29
C VAL A 98 2.33 22.65 -3.18
N LEU A 99 3.01 23.13 -2.13
CA LEU A 99 3.42 22.34 -0.97
C LEU A 99 2.82 22.90 0.32
N TYR A 100 2.03 22.09 1.02
CA TYR A 100 1.52 22.38 2.36
C TYR A 100 2.58 22.11 3.45
N PRO A 101 2.44 22.69 4.66
CA PRO A 101 3.32 22.40 5.79
C PRO A 101 3.44 20.89 6.05
N GLY A 102 4.67 20.38 6.08
CA GLY A 102 4.99 18.97 6.29
C GLY A 102 4.86 18.08 5.05
N GLN A 103 4.30 18.57 3.94
CA GLN A 103 4.08 17.79 2.73
C GLN A 103 5.41 17.49 2.01
N MET A 104 5.48 16.29 1.43
CA MET A 104 6.47 15.90 0.43
C MET A 104 5.81 15.78 -0.94
N ALA A 105 6.52 16.15 -1.99
CA ALA A 105 6.11 15.90 -3.37
C ALA A 105 7.32 15.44 -4.19
N THR A 106 7.07 14.56 -5.15
CA THR A 106 8.09 14.09 -6.10
C THR A 106 7.67 14.49 -7.50
N ILE A 107 8.57 15.13 -8.23
CA ILE A 107 8.35 15.64 -9.59
C ILE A 107 9.40 15.03 -10.53
N GLN A 108 8.97 14.62 -11.73
CA GLN A 108 9.81 13.90 -12.69
C GLN A 108 9.79 14.57 -14.06
N LYS A 109 10.93 14.58 -14.75
CA LYS A 109 11.05 15.07 -16.12
C LYS A 109 12.14 14.32 -16.88
N THR A 110 11.85 14.02 -18.13
CA THR A 110 12.77 13.38 -19.06
C THR A 110 13.68 14.41 -19.71
N TRP A 111 14.96 14.10 -19.82
CA TRP A 111 15.97 14.90 -20.49
C TRP A 111 16.78 14.04 -21.47
N SER A 112 16.96 14.53 -22.69
CA SER A 112 17.76 13.85 -23.70
C SER A 112 19.23 14.26 -23.58
N THR A 113 20.12 13.27 -23.63
CA THR A 113 21.57 13.50 -23.73
C THR A 113 21.98 14.12 -25.06
N GLY A 114 21.11 14.10 -26.07
CA GLY A 114 21.39 14.70 -27.39
C GLY A 114 22.71 14.21 -28.00
N SER A 115 23.54 15.13 -28.47
CA SER A 115 24.86 14.82 -29.03
C SER A 115 26.01 15.01 -28.03
N LEU A 116 25.72 14.97 -26.72
CA LEU A 116 26.74 15.18 -25.71
C LEU A 116 27.84 14.12 -25.78
N PRO A 117 29.12 14.53 -25.61
CA PRO A 117 30.24 13.59 -25.66
C PRO A 117 30.15 12.50 -24.59
N ILE A 118 30.85 11.41 -24.86
CA ILE A 118 31.06 10.36 -23.85
C ILE A 118 31.88 10.94 -22.71
N GLY A 119 31.47 10.61 -21.47
CA GLY A 119 32.11 11.13 -20.27
C GLY A 119 31.24 11.03 -19.05
N THR A 120 31.79 11.45 -17.92
CA THR A 120 31.08 11.57 -16.65
C THR A 120 30.42 12.93 -16.55
N TYR A 121 29.19 12.95 -16.07
CA TYR A 121 28.36 14.13 -15.87
C TYR A 121 27.85 14.19 -14.44
N ARG A 122 27.58 15.41 -13.98
CA ARG A 122 27.04 15.69 -12.65
C ARG A 122 25.74 16.46 -12.76
N ALA A 123 24.67 15.92 -12.21
CA ALA A 123 23.38 16.57 -12.11
C ALA A 123 23.21 17.20 -10.71
N VAL A 124 22.82 18.46 -10.65
CA VAL A 124 22.61 19.22 -9.40
C VAL A 124 21.19 19.78 -9.39
N ALA A 125 20.38 19.31 -8.44
CA ALA A 125 19.02 19.77 -8.21
C ALA A 125 18.99 20.92 -7.20
N GLN A 126 18.20 21.95 -7.47
CA GLN A 126 17.84 23.01 -6.53
C GLN A 126 16.36 23.38 -6.71
N ALA A 127 15.71 23.83 -5.65
CA ALA A 127 14.37 24.38 -5.69
C ALA A 127 14.38 25.88 -5.40
N SER A 128 13.42 26.61 -5.98
CA SER A 128 13.15 28.00 -5.69
C SER A 128 11.72 28.19 -5.20
N TYR A 129 11.54 29.04 -4.19
CA TYR A 129 10.25 29.34 -3.56
C TYR A 129 10.29 30.75 -2.95
N GLU A 130 9.30 31.61 -3.23
CA GLU A 130 9.18 32.97 -2.65
C GLU A 130 10.47 33.82 -2.68
N SER A 131 11.22 33.75 -3.79
CA SER A 131 12.54 34.40 -3.97
C SER A 131 13.69 33.82 -3.13
N ASN A 132 13.45 32.74 -2.38
CA ASN A 132 14.47 31.94 -1.70
C ASN A 132 14.89 30.75 -2.56
N LEU A 133 16.08 30.23 -2.27
CA LEU A 133 16.60 28.99 -2.83
C LEU A 133 16.71 27.93 -1.73
N SER A 134 16.44 26.68 -2.08
CA SER A 134 16.66 25.53 -1.20
C SER A 134 18.14 25.13 -1.16
N ASN A 135 18.43 24.09 -0.37
CA ASN A 135 19.65 23.30 -0.50
C ASN A 135 19.77 22.65 -1.89
N THR A 136 20.96 22.16 -2.21
CA THR A 136 21.26 21.41 -3.43
C THR A 136 21.48 19.93 -3.12
N VAL A 137 21.08 19.05 -4.05
CA VAL A 137 21.39 17.61 -4.04
C VAL A 137 22.02 17.24 -5.38
N GLU A 138 23.08 16.43 -5.38
CA GLU A 138 23.81 16.06 -6.60
C GLU A 138 23.89 14.54 -6.83
N LYS A 139 23.96 14.14 -8.10
CA LYS A 139 24.18 12.76 -8.56
C LYS A 139 25.07 12.75 -9.80
N ASN A 140 25.91 11.72 -9.92
CA ASN A 140 26.79 11.53 -11.08
C ASN A 140 26.22 10.45 -12.01
N PHE A 141 26.32 10.63 -13.32
CA PHE A 141 26.00 9.61 -14.34
C PHE A 141 27.03 9.65 -15.47
N SER A 142 27.03 8.67 -16.37
CA SER A 142 27.97 8.60 -17.50
C SER A 142 27.25 8.46 -18.82
N ILE A 143 27.73 9.18 -19.84
CA ILE A 143 27.42 8.90 -21.24
C ILE A 143 28.52 7.97 -21.76
N ILE A 144 28.15 6.79 -22.26
CA ILE A 144 29.07 5.75 -22.74
C ILE A 144 28.89 5.51 -24.23
N ASN A 145 29.93 5.03 -24.92
CA ASN A 145 29.86 4.74 -26.36
C ASN A 145 28.88 3.58 -26.62
N PRO A 146 27.96 3.68 -27.61
CA PRO A 146 27.22 2.51 -28.05
C PRO A 146 28.22 1.53 -28.66
N THR A 147 28.30 0.34 -28.08
CA THR A 147 29.41 -0.59 -28.36
C THR A 147 29.34 -1.26 -29.74
N THR A 148 28.33 -0.99 -30.57
CA THR A 148 28.29 -1.43 -31.98
C THR A 148 27.27 -0.66 -32.84
N PRO A 149 27.48 -0.52 -34.17
CA PRO A 149 26.55 0.17 -35.08
C PRO A 149 25.19 -0.52 -35.18
N PRO A 150 24.07 0.23 -35.27
CA PRO A 150 22.74 -0.32 -35.51
C PRO A 150 22.69 -0.86 -36.96
N GLY A 151 22.57 -2.17 -37.11
CA GLY A 151 22.33 -2.78 -38.43
C GLY A 151 22.92 -4.17 -38.64
N GLN A 152 23.83 -4.63 -37.79
CA GLN A 152 24.14 -6.06 -37.75
C GLN A 152 23.10 -6.73 -36.85
N PRO A 153 22.37 -7.76 -37.33
CA PRO A 153 21.43 -8.50 -36.49
C PRO A 153 22.20 -8.96 -35.25
N THR A 154 21.87 -8.36 -34.12
CA THR A 154 22.41 -8.74 -32.81
C THR A 154 22.12 -10.22 -32.71
N LYS A 155 23.18 -11.03 -32.61
CA LYS A 155 23.02 -12.47 -32.44
C LYS A 155 22.11 -12.65 -31.23
N GLU A 156 20.90 -13.14 -31.46
CA GLU A 156 19.88 -13.27 -30.42
C GLU A 156 20.48 -14.04 -29.25
N VAL A 157 20.69 -13.36 -28.13
CA VAL A 157 21.22 -13.98 -26.92
C VAL A 157 20.04 -14.51 -26.15
N LEU A 158 19.88 -15.82 -26.22
CA LEU A 158 18.83 -16.50 -25.48
C LEU A 158 19.20 -16.56 -23.99
N PRO A 159 18.20 -16.43 -23.09
CA PRO A 159 18.37 -16.73 -21.67
C PRO A 159 18.98 -18.11 -21.49
N ILE A 160 19.89 -18.24 -20.52
CA ILE A 160 20.52 -19.53 -20.24
C ILE A 160 19.76 -20.27 -19.14
N ILE A 161 19.89 -21.59 -19.13
CA ILE A 161 19.49 -22.39 -17.99
C ILE A 161 20.57 -22.26 -16.92
N ILE A 162 20.23 -21.69 -15.76
CA ILE A 162 21.16 -21.53 -14.65
C ILE A 162 21.68 -22.91 -14.22
N PRO A 163 23.00 -23.12 -14.16
CA PRO A 163 23.58 -24.35 -13.64
C PRO A 163 23.08 -24.69 -12.22
N PRO A 164 22.95 -25.97 -11.86
CA PRO A 164 22.45 -26.38 -10.54
C PRO A 164 23.40 -26.00 -9.40
N THR A 165 24.67 -25.71 -9.71
CA THR A 165 25.70 -25.31 -8.73
C THR A 165 26.57 -24.26 -9.37
N ILE A 166 26.81 -23.17 -8.65
CA ILE A 166 27.62 -22.04 -9.12
C ILE A 166 28.53 -21.62 -7.98
N THR A 167 29.74 -22.14 -8.00
CA THR A 167 30.74 -21.90 -6.96
C THR A 167 31.87 -21.05 -7.54
N PRO A 168 32.17 -19.87 -6.96
CA PRO A 168 33.33 -19.07 -7.34
C PRO A 168 34.64 -19.86 -7.19
N VAL A 169 35.60 -19.58 -8.08
CA VAL A 169 36.96 -20.13 -8.00
C VAL A 169 37.87 -19.08 -7.38
N LYS A 170 38.48 -19.41 -6.24
CA LYS A 170 39.38 -18.48 -5.52
C LYS A 170 40.84 -18.75 -5.88
N GLY A 171 41.47 -17.78 -6.54
CA GLY A 171 42.91 -17.72 -6.79
C GLY A 171 43.62 -16.78 -5.79
N LYS A 172 44.70 -16.12 -6.24
CA LYS A 172 45.45 -15.14 -5.43
C LYS A 172 44.72 -13.80 -5.27
N VAL A 173 43.70 -13.55 -6.09
CA VAL A 173 42.76 -12.44 -5.92
C VAL A 173 41.44 -13.01 -5.44
N VAL A 174 40.86 -12.44 -4.39
CA VAL A 174 39.56 -12.88 -3.88
C VAL A 174 38.55 -11.76 -4.07
N PHE A 175 37.35 -12.12 -4.53
CA PHE A 175 36.19 -11.24 -4.58
C PHE A 175 35.59 -11.17 -3.17
N LEU A 176 35.74 -10.03 -2.50
CA LEU A 176 35.28 -9.83 -1.13
C LEU A 176 33.86 -9.30 -1.05
N LYS A 177 33.50 -8.39 -1.95
CA LYS A 177 32.14 -7.85 -2.08
C LYS A 177 31.72 -7.98 -3.52
N THR A 178 30.62 -8.68 -3.77
CA THR A 178 30.15 -8.99 -5.11
C THR A 178 28.63 -9.02 -5.15
N THR A 179 28.06 -8.64 -6.29
CA THR A 179 26.62 -8.79 -6.55
C THR A 179 26.42 -10.16 -7.18
N VAL A 180 25.60 -11.00 -6.55
CA VAL A 180 25.34 -12.38 -7.01
C VAL A 180 24.05 -12.52 -7.79
N LEU A 181 23.08 -11.63 -7.54
CA LEU A 181 21.85 -11.50 -8.31
C LEU A 181 21.56 -10.01 -8.51
N LYS A 182 21.27 -9.64 -9.75
CA LYS A 182 20.74 -8.33 -10.12
C LYS A 182 19.54 -8.51 -11.04
N GLU A 183 18.38 -8.04 -10.61
CA GLU A 183 17.19 -7.94 -11.46
C GLU A 183 17.13 -6.54 -12.08
N LEU A 184 16.85 -6.46 -13.38
CA LEU A 184 16.68 -5.22 -14.15
C LEU A 184 15.52 -5.37 -15.14
N LEU A 185 14.94 -4.25 -15.56
CA LEU A 185 14.04 -4.24 -16.72
C LEU A 185 14.84 -4.20 -18.03
N ALA A 186 14.26 -4.73 -19.11
CA ALA A 186 14.75 -4.47 -20.45
C ALA A 186 14.85 -2.95 -20.69
N GLY A 187 15.95 -2.48 -21.30
CA GLY A 187 16.24 -1.06 -21.49
C GLY A 187 16.87 -0.34 -20.29
N GLU A 188 16.91 -0.95 -19.10
CA GLU A 188 17.52 -0.35 -17.92
C GLU A 188 19.02 -0.65 -17.81
N GLY A 189 19.71 0.15 -17.00
CA GLY A 189 21.11 -0.05 -16.65
C GLY A 189 21.33 0.01 -15.14
N GLY A 190 22.54 -0.32 -14.74
CA GLY A 190 22.96 -0.25 -13.34
C GLY A 190 24.47 -0.19 -13.20
N VAL A 191 24.95 0.16 -12.02
CA VAL A 191 26.37 0.08 -11.68
C VAL A 191 26.51 -0.76 -10.44
N GLU A 192 27.36 -1.78 -10.51
CA GLU A 192 27.64 -2.69 -9.39
C GLU A 192 29.10 -2.54 -8.96
N SER A 193 29.34 -2.40 -7.66
CA SER A 193 30.70 -2.30 -7.13
C SER A 193 31.23 -3.68 -6.75
N ILE A 194 32.41 -4.02 -7.25
CA ILE A 194 33.14 -5.26 -7.00
C ILE A 194 34.38 -4.93 -6.18
N SER A 195 34.58 -5.64 -5.08
CA SER A 195 35.76 -5.48 -4.23
C SER A 195 36.70 -6.68 -4.39
N LEU A 196 37.92 -6.42 -4.84
CA LEU A 196 38.98 -7.40 -5.05
C LEU A 196 40.06 -7.25 -3.97
N LYS A 197 40.52 -8.35 -3.39
CA LYS A 197 41.70 -8.34 -2.50
C LYS A 197 42.78 -9.27 -3.00
N ASN A 198 44.01 -8.76 -3.05
CA ASN A 198 45.19 -9.59 -3.25
C ASN A 198 45.53 -10.27 -1.91
N VAL A 199 45.37 -11.60 -1.85
CA VAL A 199 45.74 -12.40 -0.68
C VAL A 199 47.14 -13.02 -0.80
N GLY A 200 47.85 -12.72 -1.88
CA GLY A 200 49.24 -13.13 -2.09
C GLY A 200 50.26 -12.16 -1.48
N GLU A 201 51.52 -12.61 -1.47
CA GLU A 201 52.66 -11.86 -0.89
C GLU A 201 53.36 -10.93 -1.89
N SER A 202 53.01 -11.02 -3.18
CA SER A 202 53.60 -10.21 -4.26
C SER A 202 52.58 -9.25 -4.87
N ILE A 203 53.07 -8.16 -5.48
CA ILE A 203 52.24 -7.29 -6.32
C ILE A 203 51.66 -8.13 -7.45
N LEU A 204 50.37 -7.94 -7.76
CA LEU A 204 49.71 -8.62 -8.87
C LEU A 204 49.22 -7.62 -9.92
N ASN A 205 49.51 -7.92 -11.18
CA ASN A 205 48.93 -7.22 -12.34
C ASN A 205 47.69 -8.00 -12.76
N ILE A 206 46.51 -7.47 -12.43
CA ILE A 206 45.23 -8.13 -12.68
C ILE A 206 44.67 -7.66 -14.01
N THR A 207 44.27 -8.61 -14.85
CA THR A 207 43.42 -8.37 -16.02
C THR A 207 42.07 -9.02 -15.78
N LEU A 208 41.00 -8.28 -15.98
CA LEU A 208 39.63 -8.70 -15.79
C LEU A 208 38.97 -8.94 -17.13
N SER A 209 38.15 -9.96 -17.20
CA SER A 209 37.33 -10.23 -18.37
C SER A 209 35.93 -10.64 -17.97
N LEU A 210 34.96 -10.16 -18.75
CA LEU A 210 33.56 -10.54 -18.65
C LEU A 210 33.24 -11.60 -19.70
N GLY A 211 32.39 -12.54 -19.34
CA GLY A 211 31.83 -13.54 -20.24
C GLY A 211 30.40 -13.91 -19.88
N GLY A 212 29.76 -14.72 -20.73
CA GLY A 212 28.41 -15.23 -20.52
C GLY A 212 27.27 -14.29 -20.95
N ILE A 213 27.56 -13.01 -21.17
CA ILE A 213 26.66 -12.02 -21.78
C ILE A 213 27.40 -11.26 -22.90
N PRO A 214 26.67 -10.60 -23.81
CA PRO A 214 27.28 -9.69 -24.78
C PRO A 214 28.11 -8.60 -24.12
N GLN A 215 29.23 -8.22 -24.75
CA GLN A 215 30.14 -7.22 -24.20
C GLN A 215 29.51 -5.82 -24.17
N GLU A 216 28.51 -5.58 -25.03
CA GLU A 216 27.75 -4.35 -25.03
C GLU A 216 26.82 -4.19 -23.83
N TRP A 217 26.45 -5.29 -23.16
CA TRP A 217 25.58 -5.25 -21.98
C TRP A 217 26.33 -4.87 -20.70
N ALA A 218 27.65 -5.03 -20.69
CA ALA A 218 28.44 -4.86 -19.49
C ALA A 218 29.81 -4.25 -19.78
N VAL A 219 30.14 -3.18 -19.05
CA VAL A 219 31.37 -2.41 -19.24
C VAL A 219 32.16 -2.36 -17.94
N LEU A 220 33.44 -2.73 -18.02
CA LEU A 220 34.44 -2.44 -16.99
C LEU A 220 35.22 -1.19 -17.42
N PRO A 221 35.13 -0.06 -16.67
CA PRO A 221 35.86 1.16 -17.03
C PRO A 221 37.38 0.98 -17.08
N SER A 222 37.91 0.03 -16.30
CA SER A 222 39.30 -0.41 -16.36
C SER A 222 39.33 -1.94 -16.24
N ASP A 223 39.79 -2.62 -17.27
CA ASP A 223 39.98 -4.07 -17.30
C ASP A 223 41.34 -4.49 -16.69
N LYS A 224 42.26 -3.54 -16.49
CA LYS A 224 43.59 -3.80 -15.91
C LYS A 224 43.80 -2.98 -14.65
N THR A 225 44.43 -3.58 -13.65
CA THR A 225 44.80 -2.88 -12.42
C THR A 225 45.99 -3.54 -11.72
N LEU A 226 46.68 -2.77 -10.87
CA LEU A 226 47.74 -3.24 -9.99
C LEU A 226 47.18 -3.33 -8.57
N ILE A 227 47.37 -4.47 -7.91
CA ILE A 227 46.95 -4.66 -6.51
C ILE A 227 48.14 -5.10 -5.67
N LEU A 228 48.53 -4.28 -4.70
CA LEU A 228 49.61 -4.59 -3.75
C LEU A 228 49.21 -5.74 -2.82
N PRO A 229 50.17 -6.44 -2.18
CA PRO A 229 49.87 -7.46 -1.19
C PRO A 229 48.91 -6.94 -0.11
N ASN A 230 47.83 -7.69 0.16
CA ASN A 230 46.75 -7.35 1.10
C ASN A 230 45.92 -6.09 0.77
N GLU A 231 46.20 -5.38 -0.33
CA GLU A 231 45.38 -4.26 -0.78
C GLU A 231 44.00 -4.76 -1.25
N THR A 232 42.98 -3.97 -0.94
CA THR A 232 41.63 -4.14 -1.47
C THR A 232 41.33 -3.03 -2.47
N ARG A 233 40.94 -3.40 -3.68
CA ARG A 233 40.56 -2.49 -4.76
C ARG A 233 39.08 -2.62 -5.07
N ILE A 234 38.39 -1.50 -5.14
CA ILE A 234 37.00 -1.42 -5.59
C ILE A 234 36.98 -1.05 -7.07
N MET A 235 36.12 -1.72 -7.82
CA MET A 235 35.88 -1.46 -9.23
C MET A 235 34.38 -1.43 -9.49
N ASN A 236 33.99 -0.77 -10.56
CA ASN A 236 32.59 -0.66 -10.95
C ASN A 236 32.35 -1.46 -12.23
N LEU A 237 31.29 -2.25 -12.23
CA LEU A 237 30.73 -2.94 -13.39
C LEU A 237 29.49 -2.16 -13.83
N GLY A 238 29.57 -1.48 -14.96
CA GLY A 238 28.39 -0.90 -15.60
C GLY A 238 27.62 -1.98 -16.33
N LEU A 239 26.29 -1.99 -16.17
CA LEU A 239 25.35 -2.84 -16.88
C LEU A 239 24.41 -1.93 -17.68
N SER A 240 24.10 -2.30 -18.92
CA SER A 240 23.16 -1.58 -19.78
C SER A 240 22.44 -2.59 -20.68
N LEU A 241 21.15 -2.78 -20.45
CA LEU A 241 20.35 -3.73 -21.21
C LEU A 241 19.71 -3.06 -22.42
N PRO A 242 19.74 -3.69 -23.60
CA PRO A 242 18.91 -3.27 -24.73
C PRO A 242 17.42 -3.31 -24.38
N GLN A 243 16.57 -2.54 -25.07
CA GLN A 243 15.12 -2.59 -24.86
C GLN A 243 14.48 -3.89 -25.36
N ASP A 244 15.08 -4.53 -26.36
CA ASP A 244 14.61 -5.73 -27.04
C ASP A 244 15.17 -7.03 -26.43
N VAL A 245 15.88 -6.94 -25.30
CA VAL A 245 16.43 -8.11 -24.64
C VAL A 245 15.31 -9.05 -24.17
N PRO A 246 15.37 -10.36 -24.50
CA PRO A 246 14.39 -11.31 -23.98
C PRO A 246 14.46 -11.39 -22.45
N ALA A 247 13.30 -11.44 -21.79
CA ALA A 247 13.26 -11.73 -20.36
C ALA A 247 13.82 -13.11 -20.05
N GLY A 248 14.50 -13.22 -18.91
CA GLY A 248 15.09 -14.46 -18.45
C GLY A 248 16.37 -14.23 -17.67
N ASP A 249 17.05 -15.33 -17.39
CA ASP A 249 18.27 -15.34 -16.57
C ASP A 249 19.51 -15.45 -17.45
N TYR A 250 20.50 -14.62 -17.14
CA TYR A 250 21.79 -14.59 -17.80
C TYR A 250 22.89 -14.72 -16.74
N LEU A 251 23.90 -15.52 -16.99
CA LEU A 251 25.02 -15.69 -16.08
C LEU A 251 26.21 -14.91 -16.58
N VAL A 252 26.55 -13.86 -15.85
CA VAL A 252 27.77 -13.08 -16.08
C VAL A 252 28.91 -13.77 -15.35
N LYS A 253 29.95 -14.14 -16.10
CA LYS A 253 31.20 -14.69 -15.57
C LYS A 253 32.22 -13.59 -15.49
N LEU A 254 32.80 -13.39 -14.31
CA LEU A 254 33.86 -12.42 -14.07
C LEU A 254 35.17 -13.15 -13.75
N ASP A 255 36.13 -13.09 -14.66
CA ASP A 255 37.44 -13.69 -14.48
C ASP A 255 38.48 -12.61 -14.12
N ALA A 256 39.32 -12.89 -13.12
CA ALA A 256 40.45 -12.07 -12.73
C ALA A 256 41.76 -12.88 -12.88
N ASN A 257 42.59 -12.46 -13.83
CA ASN A 257 43.85 -13.13 -14.18
C ASN A 257 45.04 -12.33 -13.64
N GLY A 258 45.82 -12.93 -12.73
CA GLY A 258 46.97 -12.28 -12.09
C GLY A 258 47.97 -13.26 -11.46
N GLY A 259 48.16 -14.43 -12.08
CA GLY A 259 49.06 -15.49 -11.61
C GLY A 259 48.32 -16.79 -11.29
N ALA A 260 47.25 -16.71 -10.50
CA ALA A 260 46.27 -17.79 -10.36
C ALA A 260 44.89 -17.19 -10.67
N ASN A 261 44.14 -17.84 -11.57
CA ASN A 261 42.87 -17.32 -12.03
C ASN A 261 41.83 -17.41 -10.91
N SER A 262 41.11 -16.31 -10.73
CA SER A 262 39.91 -16.28 -9.90
C SER A 262 38.70 -16.05 -10.79
N THR A 263 37.60 -16.70 -10.47
CA THR A 263 36.35 -16.57 -11.21
C THR A 263 35.22 -16.33 -10.22
N ASP A 264 34.38 -15.35 -10.53
CA ASP A 264 33.16 -15.07 -9.81
C ASP A 264 31.96 -14.98 -10.77
N PHE A 265 30.76 -14.99 -10.22
CA PHE A 265 29.52 -15.06 -11.00
C PHE A 265 28.46 -14.09 -10.50
N LEU A 266 27.76 -13.48 -11.45
CA LEU A 266 26.57 -12.65 -11.23
C LEU A 266 25.43 -13.21 -12.07
N ALA A 267 24.28 -13.50 -11.47
CA ALA A 267 23.04 -13.67 -12.23
C ALA A 267 22.45 -12.31 -12.55
N LEU A 268 22.28 -12.04 -13.84
CA LEU A 268 21.55 -10.91 -14.37
C LEU A 268 20.18 -11.42 -14.82
N ARG A 269 19.13 -11.08 -14.08
CA ARG A 269 17.76 -11.45 -14.41
C ARG A 269 17.07 -10.26 -15.07
N VAL A 270 16.73 -10.45 -16.34
CA VAL A 270 15.99 -9.49 -17.13
C VAL A 270 14.50 -9.78 -16.95
N LYS A 271 13.75 -8.76 -16.52
CA LYS A 271 12.29 -8.79 -16.55
C LYS A 271 11.81 -7.95 -17.72
N SER A 272 10.78 -8.43 -18.41
CA SER A 272 10.06 -7.70 -19.45
C SER A 272 8.62 -7.55 -19.02
N TYR A 273 8.03 -6.41 -19.30
CA TYR A 273 6.62 -6.15 -19.07
C TYR A 273 5.97 -5.65 -20.36
N PRO A 274 4.70 -5.99 -20.64
CA PRO A 274 3.96 -5.41 -21.75
C PRO A 274 3.89 -3.88 -21.65
N GLU A 275 3.71 -3.18 -22.78
CA GLU A 275 3.63 -1.70 -22.84
C GLU A 275 2.49 -1.08 -22.01
N ASP A 276 1.58 -1.90 -21.48
CA ASP A 276 0.46 -1.47 -20.64
C ASP A 276 0.44 -2.15 -19.26
N TYR A 277 1.59 -2.60 -18.76
CA TYR A 277 1.66 -3.24 -17.45
C TYR A 277 1.39 -2.25 -16.32
N ASP A 278 0.31 -2.49 -15.56
CA ASP A 278 -0.22 -1.61 -14.52
C ASP A 278 -0.03 -2.15 -13.10
N GLU A 279 0.62 -3.32 -12.95
CA GLU A 279 0.93 -3.91 -11.65
C GLU A 279 2.31 -3.46 -11.14
N PRO A 280 2.53 -3.45 -9.80
CA PRO A 280 3.81 -3.05 -9.23
C PRO A 280 4.90 -4.08 -9.53
N ILE A 281 6.11 -3.56 -9.75
CA ILE A 281 7.29 -4.32 -10.12
C ILE A 281 8.27 -4.31 -8.96
N ALA A 282 8.70 -5.49 -8.49
CA ALA A 282 9.81 -5.60 -7.55
C ALA A 282 11.09 -6.03 -8.28
N LEU A 283 12.19 -5.29 -8.11
CA LEU A 283 13.51 -5.63 -8.64
C LEU A 283 14.46 -5.91 -7.47
N LYS A 284 14.98 -7.14 -7.42
CA LYS A 284 15.88 -7.59 -6.36
C LYS A 284 17.35 -7.44 -6.74
N THR A 285 18.16 -6.99 -5.80
CA THR A 285 19.63 -7.09 -5.85
C THR A 285 20.11 -7.84 -4.61
N ILE A 286 20.94 -8.86 -4.81
CA ILE A 286 21.58 -9.61 -3.71
C ILE A 286 23.09 -9.42 -3.82
N ARG A 287 23.69 -8.95 -2.74
CA ARG A 287 25.14 -8.80 -2.60
C ARG A 287 25.66 -9.67 -1.46
N ILE A 288 26.88 -10.14 -1.62
CA ILE A 288 27.61 -10.84 -0.58
C ILE A 288 28.76 -9.96 -0.12
N ASP A 289 28.96 -9.89 1.19
CA ASP A 289 30.13 -9.31 1.82
C ASP A 289 30.85 -10.41 2.60
N GLU A 290 31.90 -10.98 2.01
CA GLU A 290 32.69 -12.05 2.64
C GLU A 290 33.45 -11.55 3.88
N ASN A 291 33.83 -10.26 3.92
CA ASN A 291 34.55 -9.70 5.06
C ASN A 291 33.66 -9.65 6.29
N GLU A 292 32.42 -9.18 6.13
CA GLU A 292 31.44 -9.10 7.22
C GLU A 292 30.64 -10.39 7.40
N ARG A 293 30.82 -11.35 6.48
CA ARG A 293 30.04 -12.59 6.38
C ARG A 293 28.54 -12.35 6.29
N LYS A 294 28.12 -11.39 5.46
CA LYS A 294 26.72 -10.98 5.31
C LYS A 294 26.22 -11.18 3.88
N THR A 295 24.92 -11.47 3.78
CA THR A 295 24.14 -11.28 2.56
C THR A 295 23.35 -9.99 2.72
N ILE A 296 23.47 -9.08 1.76
CA ILE A 296 22.72 -7.83 1.70
C ILE A 296 21.68 -7.98 0.60
N VAL A 297 20.41 -7.82 0.93
CA VAL A 297 19.31 -7.87 -0.03
C VAL A 297 18.70 -6.49 -0.14
N SER A 298 18.60 -5.97 -1.35
CA SER A 298 17.92 -4.72 -1.69
C SER A 298 16.78 -5.03 -2.66
N ILE A 299 15.62 -4.40 -2.47
CA ILE A 299 14.47 -4.55 -3.35
C ILE A 299 13.95 -3.15 -3.69
N ASP A 300 13.84 -2.86 -4.97
CA ASP A 300 13.17 -1.67 -5.51
C ASP A 300 11.75 -2.05 -5.93
N LEU A 301 10.74 -1.49 -5.26
CA LEU A 301 9.33 -1.65 -5.62
C LEU A 301 8.87 -0.43 -6.42
N LYS A 302 8.59 -0.61 -7.70
CA LYS A 302 8.17 0.43 -8.66
C LYS A 302 6.68 0.32 -8.93
N ASN A 303 5.96 1.44 -8.98
CA ASN A 303 4.62 1.51 -9.57
C ASN A 303 4.74 2.03 -11.02
N PRO A 304 4.70 1.16 -12.04
CA PRO A 304 4.76 1.59 -13.43
C PRO A 304 3.44 2.17 -13.94
N SER A 305 2.35 2.03 -13.18
CA SER A 305 1.02 2.44 -13.62
C SER A 305 0.85 3.95 -13.64
N LYS A 306 -0.26 4.40 -14.25
CA LYS A 306 -0.69 5.82 -14.27
C LYS A 306 -1.55 6.17 -13.06
N ASP A 307 -1.93 5.19 -12.25
CA ASP A 307 -2.84 5.33 -11.13
C ASP A 307 -2.12 5.12 -9.78
N VAL A 308 -2.69 5.67 -8.71
CA VAL A 308 -2.19 5.44 -7.35
C VAL A 308 -2.57 4.03 -6.92
N MET A 309 -1.62 3.26 -6.40
CA MET A 309 -1.90 1.96 -5.79
C MET A 309 -2.14 2.11 -4.30
N ASP A 310 -3.36 1.82 -3.86
CA ASP A 310 -3.77 2.03 -2.47
C ASP A 310 -2.98 1.20 -1.47
N VAL A 311 -2.87 -0.12 -1.69
CA VAL A 311 -2.14 -1.03 -0.81
C VAL A 311 -1.40 -2.06 -1.67
N VAL A 312 -0.08 -2.09 -1.53
CA VAL A 312 0.77 -3.14 -2.11
C VAL A 312 1.45 -3.89 -0.98
N GLN A 313 1.21 -5.19 -0.91
CA GLN A 313 1.88 -6.08 0.01
C GLN A 313 2.94 -6.90 -0.73
N LEU A 314 4.20 -6.74 -0.31
CA LEU A 314 5.34 -7.47 -0.84
C LEU A 314 5.72 -8.58 0.13
N GLN A 315 5.78 -9.82 -0.36
CA GLN A 315 6.17 -10.98 0.44
C GLN A 315 7.42 -11.65 -0.12
N GLU A 316 8.37 -11.89 0.77
CA GLU A 316 9.67 -12.48 0.45
C GLU A 316 9.93 -13.68 1.36
N ARG A 317 10.07 -14.87 0.77
CA ARG A 317 10.45 -16.07 1.51
C ARG A 317 11.98 -16.21 1.56
N ILE A 318 12.54 -16.32 2.77
CA ILE A 318 13.98 -16.52 2.96
C ILE A 318 14.33 -17.99 2.66
N PRO A 319 15.39 -18.26 1.88
CA PRO A 319 15.86 -19.61 1.63
C PRO A 319 16.14 -20.36 2.93
N SER A 320 15.81 -21.65 2.97
CA SER A 320 15.99 -22.48 4.17
C SER A 320 17.44 -22.52 4.66
N SER A 321 18.41 -22.44 3.74
CA SER A 321 19.85 -22.36 4.02
C SER A 321 20.27 -21.08 4.74
N LEU A 322 19.45 -20.02 4.72
CA LEU A 322 19.68 -18.74 5.40
C LEU A 322 18.67 -18.50 6.55
N ASN A 323 17.79 -19.46 6.80
CA ASN A 323 16.59 -19.25 7.62
C ASN A 323 16.86 -19.19 9.14
N ASN A 324 17.99 -19.71 9.61
CA ASN A 324 18.34 -19.67 11.05
C ASN A 324 19.00 -18.36 11.48
N GLU A 325 19.24 -17.45 10.52
CA GLU A 325 20.08 -16.29 10.74
C GLU A 325 19.31 -15.08 11.24
N GLN A 326 20.06 -14.16 11.84
CA GLN A 326 19.55 -12.85 12.24
C GLN A 326 19.37 -11.96 11.02
N ILE A 327 18.18 -11.36 10.93
CA ILE A 327 17.81 -10.40 9.88
C ILE A 327 17.85 -9.01 10.51
N GLU A 328 18.58 -8.09 9.88
CA GLU A 328 18.70 -6.70 10.28
C GLU A 328 18.14 -5.81 9.16
N PHE A 329 17.10 -5.05 9.44
CA PHE A 329 16.53 -4.12 8.46
C PHE A 329 17.35 -2.84 8.41
N LEU A 330 17.71 -2.40 7.20
CA LEU A 330 18.44 -1.15 6.98
C LEU A 330 17.49 0.01 6.67
N ASP A 331 16.38 -0.28 5.98
CA ASP A 331 15.34 0.70 5.62
C ASP A 331 14.03 0.44 6.37
N LYS A 332 12.90 0.36 5.65
CA LYS A 332 11.58 0.07 6.21
C LYS A 332 11.54 -1.32 6.86
N GLN A 333 11.20 -1.36 8.13
CA GLN A 333 11.08 -2.61 8.89
C GLN A 333 9.97 -3.50 8.32
N GLY A 334 10.33 -4.73 7.96
CA GLY A 334 9.38 -5.76 7.53
C GLY A 334 8.86 -6.59 8.71
N LYS A 335 7.67 -7.16 8.57
CA LYS A 335 7.12 -8.13 9.52
C LYS A 335 7.65 -9.52 9.19
N ILE A 336 8.38 -10.14 10.11
CA ILE A 336 8.85 -11.52 9.96
C ILE A 336 7.74 -12.47 10.42
N LEU A 337 7.31 -13.35 9.52
CA LEU A 337 6.37 -14.43 9.75
C LEU A 337 7.09 -15.78 9.57
N THR A 338 6.60 -16.82 10.24
CA THR A 338 7.05 -18.20 10.00
C THR A 338 5.90 -18.99 9.38
N VAL A 339 6.06 -19.40 8.12
CA VAL A 339 5.05 -20.16 7.37
C VAL A 339 5.67 -21.50 6.97
N ASN A 340 5.10 -22.60 7.47
CA ASN A 340 5.61 -23.96 7.23
C ASN A 340 7.11 -24.11 7.55
N GLY A 341 7.58 -23.48 8.62
CA GLY A 341 8.97 -23.52 9.06
C GLY A 341 9.94 -22.59 8.29
N ALA A 342 9.50 -21.93 7.22
CA ALA A 342 10.30 -20.92 6.52
C ALA A 342 9.98 -19.51 7.05
N LYS A 343 11.02 -18.67 7.25
CA LYS A 343 10.83 -17.24 7.49
C LYS A 343 10.36 -16.57 6.20
N MET A 344 9.39 -15.71 6.36
CA MET A 344 8.85 -14.85 5.33
C MET A 344 8.86 -13.43 5.86
N ILE A 345 9.38 -12.49 5.07
CA ILE A 345 9.29 -11.07 5.37
C ILE A 345 8.12 -10.49 4.58
N VAL A 346 7.29 -9.72 5.27
CA VAL A 346 6.14 -9.04 4.66
C VAL A 346 6.27 -7.55 4.88
N TRP A 347 6.17 -6.79 3.79
CA TRP A 347 6.04 -5.34 3.81
C TRP A 347 4.68 -4.93 3.25
N GLU A 348 4.15 -3.86 3.81
CA GLU A 348 2.93 -3.22 3.33
C GLU A 348 3.25 -1.77 2.98
N PHE A 349 2.90 -1.37 1.77
CA PHE A 349 3.06 -0.04 1.22
C PHE A 349 1.67 0.50 0.91
N THR A 350 1.45 1.78 1.20
CA THR A 350 0.16 2.42 0.97
C THR A 350 0.33 3.66 0.10
N ASN A 351 -0.67 3.92 -0.75
CA ASN A 351 -0.71 5.07 -1.66
C ASN A 351 0.55 5.21 -2.52
N ILE A 352 0.99 4.14 -3.17
CA ILE A 352 2.14 4.23 -4.08
C ILE A 352 1.73 5.02 -5.32
N HIS A 353 2.30 6.21 -5.49
CA HIS A 353 1.98 7.09 -6.61
C HIS A 353 2.51 6.55 -7.95
N PRO A 354 1.95 7.00 -9.09
CA PRO A 354 2.47 6.69 -10.41
C PRO A 354 3.97 6.99 -10.50
N GLN A 355 4.74 6.05 -11.07
CA GLN A 355 6.20 6.12 -11.22
C GLN A 355 7.00 6.18 -9.91
N GLU A 356 6.35 6.07 -8.75
CA GLU A 356 7.04 6.05 -7.47
C GLU A 356 7.84 4.75 -7.31
N THR A 357 9.03 4.87 -6.73
CA THR A 357 9.89 3.74 -6.39
C THR A 357 10.19 3.73 -4.90
N PHE A 358 9.88 2.64 -4.21
CA PHE A 358 10.26 2.39 -2.83
C PHE A 358 11.50 1.51 -2.78
N HIS A 359 12.54 1.98 -2.09
CA HIS A 359 13.71 1.18 -1.78
C HIS A 359 13.56 0.53 -0.39
N ILE A 360 13.82 -0.77 -0.31
CA ILE A 360 13.97 -1.47 0.96
C ILE A 360 15.21 -2.36 0.93
N SER A 361 15.89 -2.47 2.06
CA SER A 361 17.03 -3.37 2.21
C SER A 361 17.17 -3.96 3.60
N TYR A 362 17.79 -5.12 3.65
CA TYR A 362 18.08 -5.85 4.88
C TYR A 362 19.32 -6.73 4.75
N ASN A 363 19.97 -6.98 5.87
CA ASN A 363 21.11 -7.88 6.01
C ASN A 363 20.67 -9.22 6.59
N ILE A 364 21.35 -10.28 6.18
CA ILE A 364 21.36 -11.59 6.83
C ILE A 364 22.80 -11.87 7.27
N ASN A 365 23.00 -12.23 8.55
CA ASN A 365 24.33 -12.50 9.13
C ASN A 365 24.95 -13.85 8.71
N ASN A 366 24.86 -14.18 7.42
CA ASN A 366 25.51 -15.32 6.79
C ASN A 366 25.57 -15.12 5.27
N PHE A 367 26.38 -15.91 4.58
CA PHE A 367 26.34 -16.03 3.13
C PHE A 367 26.61 -17.47 2.67
N LEU A 368 26.19 -17.79 1.45
CA LEU A 368 26.36 -19.10 0.83
C LEU A 368 27.53 -19.04 -0.15
N THR A 369 28.37 -20.08 -0.14
CA THR A 369 29.49 -20.20 -1.10
C THR A 369 29.05 -20.76 -2.45
N ASP A 370 27.86 -21.38 -2.52
CA ASP A 370 27.19 -21.76 -3.77
C ASP A 370 26.09 -20.73 -4.06
N TYR A 371 26.20 -20.08 -5.22
CA TYR A 371 25.31 -18.99 -5.60
C TYR A 371 23.98 -19.47 -6.20
N SER A 372 23.85 -20.77 -6.52
CA SER A 372 22.63 -21.36 -7.08
C SER A 372 21.37 -20.99 -6.29
N THR A 373 21.47 -20.98 -4.95
CA THR A 373 20.35 -20.62 -4.07
C THR A 373 19.92 -19.18 -4.25
N TYR A 374 20.86 -18.22 -4.32
CA TYR A 374 20.53 -16.82 -4.55
C TYR A 374 19.85 -16.59 -5.89
N MET A 375 20.29 -17.31 -6.93
CA MET A 375 19.74 -17.17 -8.26
C MET A 375 18.30 -17.70 -8.35
N SER A 376 18.00 -18.79 -7.64
CA SER A 376 16.64 -19.33 -7.51
C SER A 376 15.75 -18.56 -6.53
N TRP A 377 16.28 -17.50 -5.89
CA TRP A 377 15.56 -16.76 -4.86
C TRP A 377 14.68 -15.65 -5.45
N HIS A 378 13.46 -16.02 -5.83
CA HIS A 378 12.46 -15.09 -6.36
C HIS A 378 11.66 -14.37 -5.26
N ILE A 379 11.13 -13.18 -5.58
CA ILE A 379 10.06 -12.56 -4.81
C ILE A 379 8.87 -13.55 -4.79
N SER A 380 8.35 -13.86 -3.61
CA SER A 380 7.34 -14.91 -3.47
C SER A 380 5.96 -14.43 -3.92
N GLN A 381 5.59 -13.21 -3.55
CA GLN A 381 4.29 -12.66 -3.91
C GLN A 381 4.31 -11.13 -3.86
N ILE A 382 3.56 -10.52 -4.79
CA ILE A 382 3.15 -9.13 -4.71
C ILE A 382 1.61 -9.14 -4.77
N LEU A 383 0.98 -8.54 -3.78
CA LEU A 383 -0.47 -8.44 -3.69
C LEU A 383 -0.86 -6.97 -3.78
N VAL A 384 -1.56 -6.60 -4.85
CA VAL A 384 -2.21 -5.31 -4.96
C VAL A 384 -3.62 -5.47 -4.42
N THR A 385 -3.94 -4.74 -3.37
CA THR A 385 -5.32 -4.60 -2.91
C THR A 385 -5.73 -3.18 -3.24
N SER A 386 -6.56 -3.02 -4.28
CA SER A 386 -7.33 -1.78 -4.42
C SER A 386 -8.10 -1.59 -3.12
N LYS A 387 -8.06 -0.40 -2.52
CA LYS A 387 -8.88 -0.09 -1.35
C LYS A 387 -10.29 -0.54 -1.71
N GLN A 388 -10.87 -1.44 -0.91
CA GLN A 388 -12.24 -1.93 -1.16
C GLN A 388 -13.08 -0.71 -1.50
N SER A 389 -13.68 -0.71 -2.69
CA SER A 389 -14.45 0.44 -3.14
C SER A 389 -15.41 0.79 -2.02
N THR A 390 -15.52 2.06 -1.65
CA THR A 390 -16.43 2.45 -0.56
C THR A 390 -17.87 1.99 -0.85
N ALA A 391 -18.20 1.74 -2.13
CA ALA A 391 -19.41 1.05 -2.57
C ALA A 391 -19.59 -0.35 -1.94
N ASP A 392 -18.53 -1.14 -1.82
CA ASP A 392 -18.54 -2.48 -1.21
C ASP A 392 -18.65 -2.41 0.33
N LEU A 393 -18.23 -1.27 0.90
CA LEU A 393 -18.25 -1.01 2.33
C LEU A 393 -19.62 -0.50 2.83
N VAL A 394 -20.49 -0.01 1.95
CA VAL A 394 -21.82 0.54 2.28
C VAL A 394 -22.92 -0.35 1.73
N ARG A 395 -23.82 -0.81 2.61
CA ARG A 395 -24.96 -1.66 2.24
C ARG A 395 -26.26 -1.12 2.82
N VAL A 396 -27.29 -0.99 1.98
CA VAL A 396 -28.66 -0.78 2.47
C VAL A 396 -29.19 -2.15 2.91
N LEU A 397 -29.35 -2.35 4.23
CA LEU A 397 -29.81 -3.61 4.80
C LEU A 397 -31.32 -3.78 4.66
N GLU A 398 -32.05 -2.70 4.86
CA GLU A 398 -33.50 -2.69 4.93
C GLU A 398 -34.03 -1.35 4.42
N LEU A 399 -35.13 -1.42 3.66
CA LEU A 399 -35.89 -0.27 3.21
C LEU A 399 -37.38 -0.61 3.31
N THR A 400 -38.04 -0.06 4.31
CA THR A 400 -39.46 -0.31 4.61
C THR A 400 -40.29 0.95 4.42
N SER A 401 -41.56 0.76 4.09
CA SER A 401 -42.52 1.84 3.95
C SER A 401 -43.81 1.51 4.71
N SER A 402 -44.44 2.53 5.29
CA SER A 402 -45.80 2.41 5.82
C SER A 402 -46.83 2.50 4.69
N SER A 403 -48.00 1.89 4.86
CA SER A 403 -49.14 2.18 3.98
C SER A 403 -49.62 3.62 4.16
N ILE A 404 -50.00 4.27 3.05
CA ILE A 404 -50.39 5.68 3.03
C ILE A 404 -51.84 5.79 2.56
N GLY A 405 -52.68 6.50 3.31
CA GLY A 405 -54.05 6.80 2.86
C GLY A 405 -54.06 7.77 1.67
N LYS A 406 -55.20 7.89 0.98
CA LYS A 406 -55.37 8.93 -0.06
C LYS A 406 -55.18 10.32 0.54
N ASN A 407 -54.22 11.09 0.01
CA ASN A 407 -53.77 12.37 0.60
C ASN A 407 -53.16 12.27 2.01
N GLY A 408 -52.77 11.06 2.42
CA GLY A 408 -52.19 10.79 3.72
C GLY A 408 -50.69 11.01 3.77
N THR A 409 -50.16 10.91 4.98
CA THR A 409 -48.72 10.89 5.26
C THR A 409 -48.30 9.51 5.75
N GLY A 410 -47.17 9.02 5.28
CA GLY A 410 -46.50 7.83 5.78
C GLY A 410 -45.02 8.08 6.02
N GLU A 411 -44.30 7.02 6.36
CA GLU A 411 -42.87 7.03 6.61
C GLU A 411 -42.18 5.96 5.77
N VAL A 412 -41.02 6.30 5.22
CA VAL A 412 -40.07 5.37 4.62
C VAL A 412 -38.83 5.35 5.51
N SER A 413 -38.49 4.18 6.02
CA SER A 413 -37.34 3.97 6.91
C SER A 413 -36.29 3.10 6.21
N ALA A 414 -35.03 3.50 6.32
CA ALA A 414 -33.91 2.74 5.78
C ALA A 414 -32.83 2.49 6.84
N SER A 415 -32.19 1.33 6.77
CA SER A 415 -31.04 0.95 7.59
C SER A 415 -29.81 0.75 6.70
N VAL A 416 -28.78 1.56 6.91
CA VAL A 416 -27.54 1.54 6.11
C VAL A 416 -26.39 1.02 6.98
N LEU A 417 -25.81 -0.12 6.62
CA LEU A 417 -24.61 -0.69 7.22
C LEU A 417 -23.37 -0.13 6.55
N TYR A 418 -22.42 0.33 7.34
CA TYR A 418 -21.09 0.67 6.88
C TYR A 418 -20.04 -0.21 7.56
N VAL A 419 -19.27 -0.98 6.79
CA VAL A 419 -18.23 -1.90 7.30
C VAL A 419 -16.81 -1.35 7.19
N GLY A 420 -16.66 -0.11 6.68
CA GLY A 420 -15.36 0.55 6.63
C GLY A 420 -14.79 0.87 8.01
N ASN A 421 -13.51 1.25 8.04
CA ASN A 421 -12.75 1.49 9.27
C ASN A 421 -12.66 2.97 9.67
N GLU A 422 -13.02 3.90 8.78
CA GLU A 422 -12.93 5.35 8.99
C GLU A 422 -14.30 6.00 8.75
N PRO A 423 -14.72 7.04 9.47
CA PRO A 423 -16.03 7.67 9.24
C PRO A 423 -16.15 8.20 7.81
N GLU A 424 -17.32 7.97 7.18
CA GLU A 424 -17.57 8.37 5.78
C GLU A 424 -18.78 9.29 5.70
N GLU A 425 -18.64 10.48 5.11
CA GLU A 425 -19.78 11.36 4.85
C GLU A 425 -20.53 10.93 3.59
N VAL A 426 -21.83 10.72 3.73
CA VAL A 426 -22.73 10.32 2.64
C VAL A 426 -23.94 11.22 2.56
N THR A 427 -24.47 11.36 1.34
CA THR A 427 -25.77 11.96 1.05
C THR A 427 -26.75 10.86 0.69
N ILE A 428 -27.82 10.74 1.47
CA ILE A 428 -28.88 9.77 1.25
C ILE A 428 -30.07 10.50 0.62
N LEU A 429 -30.42 10.10 -0.61
CA LEU A 429 -31.49 10.68 -1.41
C LEU A 429 -32.64 9.68 -1.52
N LEU A 430 -33.87 10.10 -1.22
CA LEU A 430 -35.06 9.32 -1.51
C LEU A 430 -35.74 9.88 -2.77
N GLU A 431 -35.62 9.13 -3.87
CA GLU A 431 -36.35 9.39 -5.10
C GLU A 431 -37.76 8.81 -4.99
N VAL A 432 -38.76 9.66 -5.19
CA VAL A 432 -40.18 9.32 -5.07
C VAL A 432 -40.90 9.55 -6.40
N PRO A 433 -41.92 8.75 -6.73
CA PRO A 433 -42.64 8.89 -7.98
C PRO A 433 -43.52 10.16 -8.00
N GLN A 434 -43.98 10.54 -9.19
CA GLN A 434 -44.82 11.72 -9.36
C GLN A 434 -46.07 11.66 -8.47
N GLY A 435 -46.39 12.80 -7.84
CA GLY A 435 -47.52 12.92 -6.91
C GLY A 435 -47.15 12.69 -5.45
N PHE A 436 -45.97 12.14 -5.15
CA PHE A 436 -45.43 12.06 -3.79
C PHE A 436 -44.48 13.23 -3.50
N ASN A 437 -44.39 13.59 -2.22
CA ASN A 437 -43.37 14.48 -1.69
C ASN A 437 -42.68 13.84 -0.49
N ALA A 438 -41.34 13.85 -0.47
CA ALA A 438 -40.55 13.35 0.65
C ALA A 438 -39.91 14.51 1.43
N GLU A 439 -40.07 14.48 2.75
CA GLU A 439 -39.52 15.47 3.67
C GLU A 439 -38.66 14.77 4.75
N PRO A 440 -37.34 15.06 4.81
CA PRO A 440 -36.54 15.74 3.77
C PRO A 440 -36.39 14.87 2.52
N THR A 441 -36.05 15.45 1.36
CA THR A 441 -35.74 14.64 0.15
C THR A 441 -34.32 14.06 0.20
N THR A 442 -33.40 14.79 0.85
CA THR A 442 -31.99 14.43 1.02
C THR A 442 -31.56 14.56 2.48
N ILE A 443 -30.75 13.62 2.95
CA ILE A 443 -30.19 13.60 4.30
C ILE A 443 -28.67 13.40 4.19
N THR A 444 -27.88 14.33 4.71
CA THR A 444 -26.43 14.16 4.85
C THR A 444 -26.10 13.57 6.23
N ARG A 445 -25.29 12.51 6.24
CA ARG A 445 -24.87 11.79 7.46
C ARG A 445 -23.43 11.33 7.36
N ILE A 446 -22.76 11.29 8.51
CA ILE A 446 -21.48 10.59 8.66
C ILE A 446 -21.80 9.16 9.11
N LEU A 447 -21.47 8.18 8.28
CA LEU A 447 -21.57 6.77 8.61
C LEU A 447 -20.44 6.39 9.58
N ILE A 448 -20.83 5.84 10.73
CA ILE A 448 -19.87 5.41 11.76
C ILE A 448 -19.29 4.04 11.36
N PRO A 449 -17.96 3.83 11.45
CA PRO A 449 -17.32 2.55 11.16
C PRO A 449 -18.00 1.36 11.85
N LYS A 450 -18.28 0.30 11.07
CA LYS A 450 -18.85 -0.97 11.55
C LYS A 450 -20.20 -0.82 12.25
N ALA A 451 -20.99 0.19 11.87
CA ALA A 451 -22.28 0.47 12.47
C ALA A 451 -23.41 0.52 11.44
N VAL A 452 -24.65 0.40 11.94
CA VAL A 452 -25.87 0.60 11.17
C VAL A 452 -26.42 1.99 11.49
N THR A 453 -26.71 2.77 10.45
CA THR A 453 -27.33 4.09 10.54
C THR A 453 -28.76 4.00 10.01
N SER A 454 -29.72 4.41 10.83
CA SER A 454 -31.13 4.49 10.41
C SER A 454 -31.48 5.91 9.95
N VAL A 455 -32.22 5.99 8.86
CA VAL A 455 -32.76 7.25 8.33
C VAL A 455 -34.23 7.10 7.99
N ASN A 456 -34.98 8.18 8.21
CA ASN A 456 -36.42 8.19 8.02
C ASN A 456 -36.82 9.37 7.13
N PHE A 457 -37.79 9.13 6.26
CA PHE A 457 -38.33 10.09 5.32
C PHE A 457 -39.84 10.14 5.52
N LYS A 458 -40.39 11.33 5.74
CA LYS A 458 -41.84 11.51 5.77
C LYS A 458 -42.34 11.62 4.33
N LEU A 459 -43.25 10.75 3.95
CA LEU A 459 -43.80 10.70 2.60
C LEU A 459 -45.24 11.19 2.59
N THR A 460 -45.58 12.15 1.73
CA THR A 460 -46.94 12.66 1.57
C THR A 460 -47.42 12.39 0.14
N ALA A 461 -48.54 11.69 0.00
CA ALA A 461 -49.17 11.47 -1.32
C ALA A 461 -50.14 12.62 -1.61
N SER A 462 -50.19 13.14 -2.84
CA SER A 462 -51.13 14.19 -3.25
C SER A 462 -51.84 13.80 -4.54
N LYS A 463 -53.16 13.62 -4.48
CA LYS A 463 -54.03 13.34 -5.65
C LYS A 463 -53.63 12.08 -6.44
N ILE A 464 -53.15 11.05 -5.74
CA ILE A 464 -52.73 9.78 -6.35
C ILE A 464 -53.87 8.75 -6.29
N GLU A 465 -53.95 7.89 -7.30
CA GLU A 465 -54.84 6.73 -7.31
C GLU A 465 -54.38 5.64 -6.33
N HIS A 466 -55.26 4.68 -6.05
CA HIS A 466 -54.93 3.57 -5.16
C HIS A 466 -54.11 2.54 -5.94
N ASP A 467 -52.81 2.50 -5.71
CA ASP A 467 -51.90 1.55 -6.34
C ASP A 467 -50.64 1.34 -5.48
N THR A 468 -49.74 0.50 -5.97
CA THR A 468 -48.40 0.28 -5.42
C THR A 468 -47.38 1.09 -6.21
N TYR A 469 -46.67 1.99 -5.51
CA TYR A 469 -45.69 2.88 -6.10
C TYR A 469 -44.29 2.53 -5.61
N MET A 470 -43.29 2.52 -6.49
CA MET A 470 -41.91 2.23 -6.10
C MET A 470 -41.19 3.51 -5.67
N VAL A 471 -40.56 3.49 -4.50
CA VAL A 471 -39.58 4.51 -4.09
C VAL A 471 -38.17 3.94 -4.15
N ARG A 472 -37.18 4.78 -4.44
CA ARG A 472 -35.77 4.39 -4.54
C ARG A 472 -34.93 5.21 -3.57
N LEU A 473 -34.14 4.52 -2.76
CA LEU A 473 -33.14 5.14 -1.88
C LEU A 473 -31.77 5.06 -2.55
N PHE A 474 -31.09 6.18 -2.67
CA PHE A 474 -29.69 6.26 -3.09
C PHE A 474 -28.83 6.67 -1.90
N VAL A 475 -27.69 6.01 -1.72
CA VAL A 475 -26.64 6.43 -0.80
C VAL A 475 -25.43 6.82 -1.65
N LEU A 476 -25.08 8.11 -1.62
CA LEU A 476 -24.05 8.72 -2.43
C LEU A 476 -22.90 9.14 -1.52
N GLY A 477 -21.70 8.61 -1.74
CA GLY A 477 -20.47 9.14 -1.14
C GLY A 477 -19.64 9.93 -2.15
N LYS A 478 -18.42 10.28 -1.76
CA LYS A 478 -17.51 11.06 -2.60
C LYS A 478 -17.23 10.36 -3.95
N ASP A 479 -16.97 9.06 -3.88
CA ASP A 479 -16.50 8.27 -5.02
C ASP A 479 -17.38 7.03 -5.29
N PHE A 480 -18.61 6.98 -4.75
CA PHE A 480 -19.52 5.85 -4.94
C PHE A 480 -21.01 6.19 -4.87
N SER A 481 -21.83 5.30 -5.42
CA SER A 481 -23.27 5.29 -5.23
C SER A 481 -23.81 3.86 -5.08
N THR A 482 -24.71 3.64 -4.14
CA THR A 482 -25.48 2.39 -4.02
C THR A 482 -26.97 2.71 -3.88
N TYR A 483 -27.87 1.79 -4.28
CA TYR A 483 -29.30 2.03 -4.22
C TYR A 483 -30.12 0.79 -3.84
N MET A 484 -31.31 1.03 -3.28
CA MET A 484 -32.32 0.00 -2.99
C MET A 484 -33.71 0.56 -3.30
N ALA A 485 -34.65 -0.29 -3.69
CA ALA A 485 -36.03 0.11 -4.00
C ALA A 485 -37.02 -0.67 -3.13
N THR A 486 -38.12 -0.03 -2.74
CA THR A 486 -39.21 -0.67 -1.99
C THR A 486 -40.58 -0.17 -2.50
N PRO A 487 -41.62 -1.02 -2.50
CA PRO A 487 -42.97 -0.58 -2.80
C PRO A 487 -43.57 0.25 -1.66
N VAL A 488 -44.46 1.18 -1.99
CA VAL A 488 -45.31 1.96 -1.09
C VAL A 488 -46.75 1.73 -1.52
N LEU A 489 -47.57 1.25 -0.59
CA LEU A 489 -48.99 0.97 -0.85
C LEU A 489 -49.85 2.20 -0.51
N VAL A 490 -50.58 2.72 -1.49
CA VAL A 490 -51.60 3.77 -1.27
C VAL A 490 -52.96 3.11 -1.07
N SER A 491 -53.41 3.04 0.18
CA SER A 491 -54.66 2.38 0.55
C SER A 491 -55.86 3.32 0.40
N ARG A 492 -57.01 2.73 0.05
CA ARG A 492 -58.29 3.43 0.08
C ARG A 492 -58.65 3.74 1.53
N GLU A 493 -59.05 4.97 1.80
CA GLU A 493 -59.69 5.30 3.08
C GLU A 493 -60.89 4.37 3.24
N ILE A 494 -60.78 3.44 4.19
CA ILE A 494 -61.91 2.64 4.63
C ILE A 494 -62.76 3.62 5.45
N THR A 495 -63.70 4.30 4.81
CA THR A 495 -64.72 5.05 5.53
C THR A 495 -65.41 4.06 6.49
N PRO A 496 -65.46 4.34 7.82
CA PRO A 496 -65.94 3.38 8.81
C PRO A 496 -67.42 2.97 8.67
N SER A 497 -68.12 3.40 7.62
CA SER A 497 -69.55 3.17 7.39
C SER A 497 -69.94 1.73 7.00
N SER A 498 -69.00 0.77 6.92
CA SER A 498 -69.31 -0.64 6.63
C SER A 498 -68.85 -1.66 7.68
N PHE A 499 -68.32 -1.22 8.83
CA PHE A 499 -68.01 -2.09 9.97
C PHE A 499 -69.17 -2.16 10.98
N SER A 500 -70.40 -2.44 10.51
CA SER A 500 -71.53 -2.76 11.40
C SER A 500 -71.68 -4.27 11.66
N LEU A 501 -70.72 -5.10 11.24
CA LEU A 501 -70.78 -6.57 11.44
C LEU A 501 -70.08 -7.07 12.71
N LEU A 502 -69.49 -6.19 13.53
CA LEU A 502 -68.85 -6.57 14.81
C LEU A 502 -69.62 -6.16 16.07
N SER A 503 -70.85 -5.64 15.95
CA SER A 503 -71.69 -5.30 17.10
C SER A 503 -72.41 -6.49 17.75
N VAL A 504 -72.00 -7.74 17.48
CA VAL A 504 -72.58 -8.94 18.11
C VAL A 504 -71.48 -9.85 18.66
N LEU A 505 -70.52 -9.27 19.37
CA LEU A 505 -69.82 -10.04 20.40
C LEU A 505 -70.32 -9.57 21.75
N SER A 506 -71.02 -10.45 22.47
CA SER A 506 -71.42 -10.16 23.84
C SER A 506 -70.16 -9.89 24.68
N LEU A 507 -70.28 -9.12 25.76
CA LEU A 507 -69.17 -8.86 26.68
C LEU A 507 -68.46 -10.16 27.10
N GLU A 508 -69.20 -11.26 27.20
CA GLU A 508 -68.68 -12.60 27.49
C GLU A 508 -67.74 -13.13 26.41
N GLN A 509 -68.03 -12.89 25.13
CA GLN A 509 -67.17 -13.32 24.02
C GLN A 509 -65.90 -12.47 23.93
N VAL A 510 -65.98 -11.17 24.24
CA VAL A 510 -64.80 -10.30 24.34
C VAL A 510 -63.90 -10.76 25.49
N VAL A 511 -64.48 -11.07 26.65
CA VAL A 511 -63.74 -11.62 27.80
C VAL A 511 -63.15 -13.00 27.47
N ALA A 512 -63.86 -13.86 26.74
CA ALA A 512 -63.35 -15.16 26.33
C ALA A 512 -62.16 -15.03 25.37
N ILE A 513 -62.25 -14.16 24.35
CA ILE A 513 -61.17 -13.91 23.39
C ILE A 513 -59.97 -13.27 24.07
N SER A 514 -60.18 -12.29 24.96
CA SER A 514 -59.07 -11.66 25.71
C SER A 514 -58.40 -12.66 26.67
N SER A 515 -59.17 -13.55 27.29
CA SER A 515 -58.65 -14.61 28.16
C SER A 515 -57.83 -15.63 27.37
N PHE A 516 -58.30 -15.98 26.16
CA PHE A 516 -57.60 -16.89 25.27
C PHE A 516 -56.28 -16.29 24.76
N MET A 517 -56.27 -15.00 24.40
CA MET A 517 -55.07 -14.26 24.01
C MET A 517 -54.07 -14.14 25.16
N ALA A 518 -54.53 -13.84 26.37
CA ALA A 518 -53.68 -13.79 27.56
C ALA A 518 -53.08 -15.17 27.89
N ALA A 519 -53.88 -16.23 27.83
CA ALA A 519 -53.42 -17.61 28.02
C ALA A 519 -52.41 -18.01 26.93
N ALA A 520 -52.66 -17.66 25.67
CA ALA A 520 -51.75 -17.91 24.56
C ALA A 520 -50.40 -17.24 24.84
N VAL A 521 -50.36 -15.94 25.18
CA VAL A 521 -49.13 -15.21 25.50
C VAL A 521 -48.39 -15.86 26.67
N VAL A 522 -49.08 -16.26 27.74
CA VAL A 522 -48.44 -16.95 28.88
C VAL A 522 -47.83 -18.29 28.44
N VAL A 523 -48.55 -19.07 27.62
CA VAL A 523 -48.06 -20.34 27.09
C VAL A 523 -46.85 -20.12 26.17
N THR A 524 -46.87 -19.16 25.24
CA THR A 524 -45.69 -18.87 24.40
C THR A 524 -44.51 -18.41 25.23
N THR A 525 -44.73 -17.57 26.24
CA THR A 525 -43.64 -17.05 27.10
C THR A 525 -43.04 -18.16 27.97
N LEU A 526 -43.87 -19.07 28.51
CA LEU A 526 -43.42 -20.23 29.26
C LEU A 526 -42.72 -21.26 28.36
N SER A 527 -43.20 -21.46 27.13
CA SER A 527 -42.59 -22.36 26.15
C SER A 527 -41.22 -21.84 25.71
N TYR A 528 -41.12 -20.53 25.46
CA TYR A 528 -39.87 -19.84 25.15
C TYR A 528 -38.87 -19.93 26.30
N ARG A 529 -39.32 -19.74 27.56
CA ARG A 529 -38.47 -19.96 28.75
C ARG A 529 -38.04 -21.41 28.91
N ARG A 530 -38.92 -22.39 28.63
CA ARG A 530 -38.61 -23.82 28.75
C ARG A 530 -37.58 -24.27 27.71
N ILE A 531 -37.64 -23.72 26.50
CA ILE A 531 -36.62 -23.93 25.45
C ILE A 531 -35.27 -23.35 25.90
N ARG A 532 -35.26 -22.15 26.51
CA ARG A 532 -34.01 -21.50 26.97
C ARG A 532 -33.39 -22.12 28.22
N ILE A 533 -34.20 -22.69 29.12
CA ILE A 533 -33.71 -23.30 30.37
C ILE A 533 -33.41 -24.80 30.18
N GLY A 534 -34.08 -25.46 29.21
CA GLY A 534 -33.83 -26.84 28.82
C GLY A 534 -32.64 -27.02 27.87
N SER A 535 -32.30 -26.01 27.06
CA SER A 535 -31.00 -25.97 26.38
C SER A 535 -29.93 -25.52 27.37
N LYS A 536 -29.42 -26.44 28.19
CA LYS A 536 -28.03 -26.31 28.63
C LYS A 536 -27.24 -26.09 27.33
N ALA A 537 -26.67 -24.90 27.17
CA ALA A 537 -25.73 -24.65 26.10
C ALA A 537 -24.57 -25.63 26.32
N GLU A 538 -24.64 -26.79 25.68
CA GLU A 538 -23.47 -27.61 25.43
C GLU A 538 -22.55 -26.72 24.62
N TYR A 539 -21.57 -26.15 25.31
CA TYR A 539 -20.45 -25.49 24.66
C TYR A 539 -19.89 -26.49 23.65
N SER A 540 -19.78 -26.10 22.38
CA SER A 540 -19.16 -26.97 21.39
C SER A 540 -17.79 -27.44 21.90
N PRO A 541 -17.36 -28.67 21.58
CA PRO A 541 -16.05 -29.17 21.98
C PRO A 541 -14.91 -28.19 21.67
N GLU A 542 -15.00 -27.45 20.55
CA GLU A 542 -13.99 -26.44 20.19
C GLU A 542 -13.95 -25.27 21.18
N ARG A 543 -15.10 -24.83 21.70
CA ARG A 543 -15.15 -23.71 22.66
C ARG A 543 -14.61 -24.11 24.03
N LEU A 544 -14.80 -25.36 24.44
CA LEU A 544 -14.20 -25.91 25.65
C LEU A 544 -12.68 -26.03 25.52
N ASP A 545 -12.17 -26.46 24.37
CA ASP A 545 -10.73 -26.51 24.12
C ASP A 545 -10.10 -25.12 24.03
N TYR A 546 -10.78 -24.16 23.42
CA TYR A 546 -10.37 -22.76 23.43
C TYR A 546 -10.25 -22.21 24.86
N MET A 547 -11.25 -22.49 25.71
CA MET A 547 -11.23 -22.09 27.13
C MET A 547 -10.11 -22.76 27.93
N ARG A 548 -9.79 -24.03 27.65
CA ARG A 548 -8.63 -24.71 28.26
C ARG A 548 -7.31 -24.07 27.82
N ASN A 549 -7.18 -23.70 26.55
CA ASN A 549 -5.98 -23.05 26.02
C ASN A 549 -5.77 -21.64 26.59
N ILE A 550 -6.85 -20.86 26.75
CA ILE A 550 -6.78 -19.56 27.45
C ILE A 550 -6.31 -19.75 28.89
N LYS A 551 -6.87 -20.73 29.62
CA LYS A 551 -6.46 -21.00 31.01
C LYS A 551 -4.98 -21.37 31.10
N LYS A 552 -4.46 -22.18 30.16
CA LYS A 552 -3.03 -22.53 30.08
C LYS A 552 -2.16 -21.29 29.81
N MET A 553 -2.58 -20.40 28.92
CA MET A 553 -1.84 -19.15 28.63
C MET A 553 -1.80 -18.20 29.82
N VAL A 554 -2.90 -18.06 30.57
CA VAL A 554 -2.96 -17.19 31.76
C VAL A 554 -2.06 -17.73 32.88
N VAL A 555 -2.01 -19.05 33.08
CA VAL A 555 -1.11 -19.67 34.07
C VAL A 555 0.36 -19.53 33.66
N ALA A 556 0.69 -19.72 32.38
CA ALA A 556 2.05 -19.55 31.86
C ALA A 556 2.55 -18.10 32.00
N LYS A 557 1.66 -17.11 31.92
CA LYS A 557 1.98 -15.68 32.07
C LYS A 557 2.12 -15.23 33.54
N ARG A 558 1.71 -16.06 34.50
CA ARG A 558 1.81 -15.78 35.94
C ARG A 558 3.05 -16.40 36.60
N ASN A 559 3.70 -17.33 35.89
CA ASN A 559 4.93 -18.02 36.31
C ASN A 559 6.18 -17.56 35.53
N LYS A 560 6.06 -16.46 34.78
CA LYS A 560 7.15 -15.63 34.28
C LYS A 560 7.02 -14.27 34.94
#